data_AF-A0A4R6S9D6-F1
#
_entry.id   AF-A0A4R6S9D6-F1
#
_cell.length_a   1.000
_cell.length_b   1.000
_cell.length_c   1.000
_cell.angle_alpha   90.00
_cell.angle_beta   90.00
_cell.angle_gamma   90.00
#
_symmetry.space_group_name_H-M   'P 1'
#
loop_
_entity.id
_entity.type
_entity.pdbx_description
1 polymer ?
#
loop_
_entity_poly.entity_id
_entity_poly.type
_entity_poly.pdbx_seq_one_letter_code
_entity_poly.pdbx_strand_id
1 'polypeptide(L)'
;MAQLNLEDLVAIMRDCAGEDEHVNLDGDILDTLFYDLGYDSLALLQTTGRIEQEFDIVLDEDGITEAETPRALLALVNDCLAQAA
;
A
#
# COMPACT_ATOMS: atom_id res chain seq x y z
N MET A 1 13.39 7.06 -12.54
CA MET A 1 12.95 6.96 -11.14
C MET A 1 11.55 6.38 -11.19
N ALA A 2 11.41 5.10 -10.85
CA ALA A 2 10.09 4.50 -10.70
C ALA A 2 9.48 5.08 -9.42
N GLN A 3 8.24 5.56 -9.48
CA GLN A 3 7.51 6.07 -8.32
C GLN A 3 6.10 5.47 -8.35
N LEU A 4 5.67 4.88 -7.24
CA LEU A 4 4.31 4.43 -7.04
C LEU A 4 3.43 5.63 -6.68
N ASN A 5 2.31 5.82 -7.37
CA ASN A 5 1.33 6.85 -7.02
C ASN A 5 0.20 6.27 -6.19
N LEU A 6 -0.59 7.15 -5.55
CA LEU A 6 -1.75 6.72 -4.76
C LEU A 6 -2.74 5.91 -5.61
N GLU A 7 -2.94 6.29 -6.87
CA GLU A 7 -3.84 5.60 -7.80
C GLU A 7 -3.41 4.14 -8.03
N ASP A 8 -2.11 3.91 -8.21
CA ASP A 8 -1.53 2.57 -8.35
C ASP A 8 -1.67 1.78 -7.05
N LEU A 9 -1.37 2.41 -5.90
CA LEU A 9 -1.54 1.78 -4.59
C LEU A 9 -3.00 1.36 -4.36
N VAL A 10 -3.96 2.24 -4.64
CA VAL A 10 -5.40 1.97 -4.51
C VAL A 10 -5.84 0.85 -5.44
N ALA A 11 -5.31 0.80 -6.67
CA ALA A 11 -5.60 -0.29 -7.59
C ALA A 11 -5.13 -1.65 -7.05
N ILE A 12 -3.90 -1.71 -6.53
CA ILE A 12 -3.34 -2.94 -5.94
C ILE A 12 -4.12 -3.35 -4.68
N MET A 13 -4.39 -2.38 -3.80
CA MET A 13 -5.17 -2.61 -2.59
C MET A 13 -6.57 -3.15 -2.91
N ARG A 14 -7.22 -2.64 -3.96
CA ARG A 14 -8.55 -3.09 -4.39
C ARG A 14 -8.53 -4.50 -4.96
N ASP A 15 -7.48 -4.84 -5.73
CA ASP A 15 -7.25 -6.19 -6.24
C ASP A 15 -7.03 -7.19 -5.09
N CYS A 16 -6.28 -6.78 -4.05
CA CYS A 16 -6.03 -7.61 -2.86
C CYS A 16 -7.23 -7.73 -1.90
N ALA A 17 -8.10 -6.72 -1.81
CA ALA A 17 -9.29 -6.75 -0.95
C ALA A 17 -10.43 -7.62 -1.53
N GLY A 18 -10.46 -7.83 -2.86
CA GLY A 18 -11.50 -8.60 -3.54
C GLY A 18 -12.78 -7.80 -3.80
N GLU A 19 -13.71 -8.37 -4.59
CA GLU A 19 -14.90 -7.66 -5.10
C GLU A 19 -16.00 -7.38 -4.04
N ASP A 20 -15.96 -8.03 -2.88
CA ASP A 20 -17.00 -7.91 -1.84
C ASP A 20 -16.77 -6.74 -0.87
N GLU A 21 -15.53 -6.26 -0.74
CA GLU A 21 -15.20 -5.15 0.14
C GLU A 21 -15.42 -3.85 -0.66
N HIS A 22 -16.59 -3.23 -0.49
CA HIS A 22 -16.91 -1.92 -1.06
C HIS A 22 -16.14 -0.82 -0.30
N VAL A 23 -14.80 -0.91 -0.33
CA VAL A 23 -13.93 0.00 0.41
C VAL A 23 -14.00 1.39 -0.23
N ASN A 24 -14.37 2.39 0.57
CA ASN A 24 -14.47 3.75 0.06
C ASN A 24 -13.06 4.37 -0.01
N LEU A 25 -12.31 3.99 -1.04
CA LEU A 25 -11.00 4.52 -1.38
C LEU A 25 -11.08 5.83 -2.20
N ASP A 26 -12.27 6.42 -2.27
CA ASP A 26 -12.53 7.67 -2.99
C ASP A 26 -12.31 8.87 -2.07
N GLY A 27 -11.43 9.79 -2.47
CA GLY A 27 -11.12 11.02 -1.75
C GLY A 27 -9.77 11.02 -1.03
N ASP A 28 -9.69 11.76 0.07
CA ASP A 28 -8.46 11.98 0.82
C ASP A 28 -8.23 10.84 1.83
N ILE A 29 -7.81 9.69 1.33
CA ILE A 29 -7.51 8.50 2.16
C ILE A 29 -6.07 8.48 2.67
N LEU A 30 -5.22 9.40 2.20
CA LEU A 30 -3.78 9.40 2.45
C LEU A 30 -3.45 9.38 3.94
N ASP A 31 -4.17 10.19 4.71
CA ASP A 31 -4.00 10.33 6.16
C ASP A 31 -5.04 9.51 6.94
N THR A 32 -5.80 8.63 6.26
CA THR A 32 -6.79 7.74 6.88
C THR A 32 -6.15 6.40 7.22
N LEU A 33 -6.44 5.89 8.41
CA LEU A 33 -5.96 4.59 8.84
C LEU A 33 -6.59 3.49 7.98
N PHE A 34 -5.80 2.49 7.61
CA PHE A 34 -6.30 1.33 6.87
C PHE A 34 -7.47 0.65 7.59
N TYR A 35 -7.42 0.56 8.91
CA TYR A 35 -8.53 0.04 9.73
C TYR A 35 -9.84 0.84 9.56
N ASP A 36 -9.75 2.17 9.45
CA ASP A 36 -10.92 3.04 9.26
C ASP A 36 -11.48 2.94 7.83
N LEU A 37 -10.60 2.66 6.87
CA LEU A 37 -11.00 2.34 5.50
C LEU A 37 -11.72 0.99 5.44
N GLY A 38 -11.51 0.08 6.38
CA GLY A 38 -12.01 -1.30 6.34
C GLY A 38 -10.97 -2.30 5.81
N TYR A 39 -9.69 -1.93 5.80
CA TYR A 39 -8.58 -2.83 5.50
C TYR A 39 -8.09 -3.53 6.76
N ASP A 40 -8.07 -4.85 6.70
CA ASP A 40 -7.45 -5.69 7.71
C ASP A 40 -5.94 -5.84 7.48
N SER A 41 -5.23 -6.22 8.55
CA SER A 41 -3.79 -6.51 8.51
C SER A 41 -3.41 -7.56 7.45
N LEU A 42 -4.29 -8.53 7.16
CA LEU A 42 -4.07 -9.51 6.09
C LEU A 42 -4.13 -8.90 4.69
N ALA A 43 -5.06 -7.96 4.45
CA ALA A 43 -5.16 -7.27 3.18
C ALA A 43 -3.91 -6.39 2.95
N LEU A 44 -3.39 -5.76 4.01
CA LEU A 44 -2.13 -5.03 3.96
C LEU A 44 -0.95 -5.93 3.61
N LEU A 45 -0.80 -7.07 4.29
CA LEU A 45 0.27 -8.03 4.02
C LEU A 45 0.24 -8.54 2.57
N GLN A 46 -0.95 -8.82 2.03
CA GLN A 46 -1.12 -9.21 0.64
C GLN A 46 -0.75 -8.08 -0.32
N THR A 47 -1.16 -6.85 0.00
CA THR A 47 -0.85 -5.64 -0.79
C THR A 47 0.66 -5.41 -0.83
N THR A 48 1.36 -5.44 0.30
CA THR A 48 2.81 -5.23 0.36
C THR A 48 3.57 -6.32 -0.39
N GLY A 49 3.20 -7.59 -0.20
CA GLY A 49 3.82 -8.69 -0.94
C GLY A 49 3.53 -8.66 -2.44
N ARG A 50 2.42 -8.05 -2.87
CA ARG A 50 2.11 -7.81 -4.29
C ARG A 50 3.01 -6.70 -4.86
N ILE A 51 3.20 -5.61 -4.12
CA ILE A 51 4.09 -4.51 -4.50
C ILE A 51 5.54 -4.98 -4.62
N GLU A 52 6.05 -5.74 -3.64
CA GLU A 52 7.41 -6.28 -3.67
C GLU A 52 7.68 -7.09 -4.95
N GLN A 53 6.72 -7.95 -5.33
CA GLN A 53 6.83 -8.77 -6.54
C GLN A 53 6.69 -7.95 -7.84
N GLU A 54 5.80 -6.95 -7.86
CA GLU A 54 5.54 -6.15 -9.06
C GLU A 54 6.69 -5.19 -9.37
N PHE A 55 7.32 -4.67 -8.33
CA PHE A 55 8.39 -3.69 -8.43
C PHE A 55 9.80 -4.26 -8.24
N ASP A 56 9.92 -5.57 -7.93
CA ASP A 56 11.18 -6.26 -7.61
C ASP A 56 11.95 -5.55 -6.48
N ILE A 57 11.24 -5.19 -5.41
CA ILE A 57 11.77 -4.51 -4.23
C ILE A 57 11.51 -5.32 -2.95
N VAL A 58 12.21 -4.96 -1.87
CA VAL A 58 12.01 -5.55 -0.54
C VAL A 58 11.63 -4.43 0.42
N LEU A 59 10.42 -4.51 0.96
CA LEU A 59 9.91 -3.55 1.94
C LEU A 59 10.30 -4.02 3.34
N ASP A 60 10.68 -3.09 4.20
CA ASP A 60 11.07 -3.41 5.57
C ASP A 60 9.82 -3.76 6.41
N GLU A 61 9.83 -4.93 7.06
CA GLU A 61 8.67 -5.44 7.84
C GLU A 61 8.30 -4.53 9.02
N ASP A 62 9.28 -3.91 9.68
CA ASP A 62 9.06 -2.94 10.76
C ASP A 62 8.39 -1.70 10.18
N GLY A 63 8.91 -1.18 9.07
CA GLY A 63 8.32 -0.02 8.38
C GLY A 63 6.91 -0.29 7.83
N ILE A 64 6.61 -1.51 7.37
CA ILE A 64 5.24 -1.91 6.98
C ILE A 64 4.31 -1.91 8.19
N THR A 65 4.80 -2.41 9.33
CA THR A 65 4.01 -2.45 10.58
C THR A 65 3.71 -1.05 11.09
N GLU A 66 4.64 -0.10 10.93
CA GLU A 66 4.44 1.32 11.23
C GLU A 66 3.59 2.06 10.18
N ALA A 67 3.50 1.52 8.96
CA ALA A 67 2.71 2.09 7.87
C ALA A 67 1.21 1.78 8.05
N GLU A 68 0.57 2.50 8.97
CA GLU A 68 -0.87 2.35 9.25
C GLU A 68 -1.77 3.16 8.29
N THR A 69 -1.16 3.95 7.39
CA THR A 69 -1.85 4.81 6.43
C THR A 69 -1.32 4.63 5.00
N PRO A 70 -2.14 4.87 3.96
CA PRO A 70 -1.70 4.82 2.57
C PRO A 70 -0.50 5.74 2.31
N ARG A 71 -0.46 6.92 2.94
CA ARG A 71 0.66 7.85 2.80
C ARG A 71 1.97 7.29 3.33
N ALA A 72 1.94 6.63 4.49
CA ALA A 72 3.13 6.01 5.08
C ALA A 72 3.63 4.85 4.21
N LEU A 73 2.72 3.99 3.75
CA LEU A 73 3.07 2.87 2.88
C LEU A 73 3.64 3.34 1.54
N LEU A 74 2.99 4.33 0.92
CA LEU A 74 3.44 4.94 -0.33
C LEU A 74 4.84 5.55 -0.20
N ALA A 75 5.11 6.24 0.91
CA ALA A 75 6.43 6.81 1.18
C ALA A 75 7.50 5.72 1.30
N LEU A 76 7.20 4.63 2.02
CA LEU A 76 8.11 3.50 2.21
C LEU A 76 8.45 2.81 0.89
N VAL A 77 7.45 2.55 0.04
CA VAL A 77 7.65 1.97 -1.29
C VAL A 77 8.51 2.88 -2.17
N ASN A 78 8.22 4.18 -2.18
CA ASN A 78 8.96 5.14 -2.99
C ASN A 78 10.40 5.33 -2.54
N ASP A 79 10.68 5.25 -1.23
CA ASP A 79 12.05 5.26 -0.71
C ASP A 79 12.83 4.04 -1.22
N CYS A 80 12.23 2.85 -1.14
CA CYS A 80 12.85 1.62 -1.64
C CYS A 80 13.11 1.66 -3.15
N LEU A 81 12.12 2.12 -3.94
CA LEU A 81 12.27 2.31 -5.40
C LEU A 81 13.38 3.31 -5.74
N ALA A 82 13.55 4.36 -4.94
CA ALA A 82 14.62 5.33 -5.14
C ALA A 82 16.00 4.75 -4.80
N GLN A 83 16.08 3.82 -3.84
CA GLN A 83 17.32 3.12 -3.46
C GLN A 83 17.70 2.01 -4.44
N ALA A 84 16.72 1.36 -5.07
CA ALA A 84 16.92 0.30 -6.06
C ALA A 84 17.31 0.81 -7.47
N ALA A 85 17.16 2.11 -7.74
CA ALA A 85 17.36 2.76 -9.04
C ALA A 85 18.80 3.19 -9.35
#